data_AF-A0A850JVW2-F1
#
_entry.id   AF-A0A850JVW2-F1
#
_cell.length_a   1.000
_cell.length_b   1.000
_cell.length_c   1.000
_cell.angle_alpha   90.00
_cell.angle_beta   90.00
_cell.angle_gamma   90.00
#
_symmetry.space_group_name_H-M   'P 1'
#
loop_
_entity.id
_entity.type
_entity.pdbx_description
1 polymer ?
#
loop_
_entity_poly.entity_id
_entity_poly.type
_entity_poly.pdbx_seq_one_letter_code
_entity_poly.pdbx_strand_id
1 'polypeptide(L)'
;MENTVSASQKGLLYYFNRITSNDGKDWFLALTWIFVFEIISSIIEYYYLTAARTYVIDIPEGVLKEFLIAIFVTFFIWHFVFSIVNMHRNQFYFLIMYGLLGLYFYLTKDMTFNLLFHNIINPFEFEFNGFGFYTVVQLFLKLTILYLIFKMFQGFKYRKLKNS
;
A
#
# COMPACT_ATOMS: atom_id res chain seq x y z
N MET A 1 34.42 -37.83 5.77
CA MET A 1 33.01 -37.64 5.39
C MET A 1 32.66 -36.19 5.65
N GLU A 2 32.53 -35.42 4.58
CA GLU A 2 32.24 -33.99 4.61
C GLU A 2 30.75 -33.83 4.96
N ASN A 3 30.46 -33.29 6.14
CA ASN A 3 29.09 -33.02 6.57
C ASN A 3 28.55 -31.86 5.74
N THR A 4 27.87 -32.15 4.64
CA THR A 4 27.07 -31.17 3.91
C THR A 4 25.91 -30.76 4.80
N VAL A 5 26.09 -29.65 5.53
CA VAL A 5 25.01 -28.98 6.26
C VAL A 5 23.97 -28.58 5.22
N SER A 6 22.88 -29.34 5.13
CA SER A 6 21.79 -29.03 4.22
C SER A 6 21.23 -27.66 4.58
N ALA A 7 21.33 -26.69 3.67
CA ALA A 7 20.75 -25.38 3.87
C ALA A 7 19.25 -25.53 4.19
N SER A 8 18.85 -25.09 5.39
CA SER A 8 17.44 -25.09 5.81
C SER A 8 16.59 -24.41 4.73
N GLN A 9 15.64 -25.17 4.19
CA GLN A 9 14.79 -24.73 3.09
C GLN A 9 13.95 -23.56 3.57
N LYS A 10 14.26 -22.35 3.07
CA LYS A 10 13.61 -21.12 3.52
C LYS A 10 12.16 -21.12 3.03
N GLY A 11 11.20 -21.09 3.97
CA GLY A 11 9.78 -21.12 3.65
C GLY A 11 9.25 -19.82 3.01
N LEU A 12 8.04 -19.86 2.43
CA LEU A 12 7.39 -18.69 1.80
C LEU A 12 7.30 -17.47 2.73
N LEU A 13 7.01 -17.70 4.01
CA LEU A 13 6.94 -16.64 5.02
C LEU A 13 8.28 -15.90 5.20
N TYR A 14 9.41 -16.60 5.05
CA TYR A 14 10.73 -15.98 5.12
C TYR A 14 10.93 -15.01 3.95
N TYR A 15 10.61 -15.42 2.72
CA TYR A 15 10.73 -14.55 1.56
C TYR A 15 9.75 -13.38 1.63
N PHE A 16 8.52 -13.62 2.06
CA PHE A 16 7.52 -12.58 2.27
C PHE A 16 8.04 -11.54 3.28
N ASN A 17 8.51 -11.96 4.44
CA ASN A 17 9.05 -11.05 5.46
C ASN A 17 10.29 -10.30 4.98
N ARG A 18 11.15 -10.96 4.20
CA ARG A 18 12.33 -10.36 3.62
C ARG A 18 11.99 -9.22 2.66
N ILE A 19 11.00 -9.43 1.79
CA ILE A 19 10.55 -8.46 0.79
C ILE A 19 9.74 -7.33 1.43
N THR A 20 8.88 -7.66 2.39
CA THR A 20 7.87 -6.71 2.90
C THR A 20 8.32 -5.88 4.09
N SER A 21 9.24 -6.39 4.92
CA SER A 21 9.65 -5.69 6.14
C SER A 21 11.11 -5.88 6.50
N ASN A 22 11.88 -6.55 5.63
CA ASN A 22 13.24 -7.01 5.90
C ASN A 22 13.32 -7.74 7.26
N ASP A 23 12.41 -8.71 7.45
CA ASP A 23 12.24 -9.49 8.69
C ASP A 23 11.86 -8.63 9.91
N GLY A 24 11.08 -7.58 9.70
CA GLY A 24 10.66 -6.65 10.76
C GLY A 24 11.74 -5.67 11.21
N LYS A 25 12.81 -5.48 10.41
CA LYS A 25 13.88 -4.51 10.69
C LYS A 25 13.65 -3.15 10.02
N ASP A 26 12.90 -3.13 8.92
CA ASP A 26 12.64 -1.93 8.13
C ASP A 26 11.15 -1.57 8.20
N TRP A 27 10.84 -0.62 9.09
CA TRP A 27 9.47 -0.13 9.28
C TRP A 27 8.95 0.63 8.05
N PHE A 28 9.83 1.31 7.31
CA PHE A 28 9.44 2.13 6.17
C PHE A 28 9.06 1.23 4.99
N LEU A 29 9.83 0.16 4.78
CA LEU A 29 9.49 -0.88 3.80
C LEU A 29 8.13 -1.54 4.12
N ALA A 30 7.87 -1.84 5.40
CA ALA A 30 6.58 -2.38 5.83
C ALA A 30 5.43 -1.41 5.53
N LEU A 31 5.61 -0.12 5.81
CA LEU A 31 4.64 0.92 5.50
C LEU A 31 4.36 1.03 3.99
N THR A 32 5.41 0.97 3.16
CA THR A 32 5.25 0.97 1.69
C THR A 32 4.37 -0.19 1.23
N TRP A 33 4.61 -1.40 1.75
CA TRP A 33 3.80 -2.57 1.37
C TRP A 33 2.37 -2.52 1.92
N ILE A 34 2.15 -1.98 3.12
CA ILE A 34 0.80 -1.69 3.64
C ILE A 34 0.05 -0.81 2.63
N PHE A 35 0.67 0.28 2.20
CA PHE A 35 0.06 1.21 1.25
C PHE A 35 -0.24 0.57 -0.12
N VAL A 36 0.68 -0.28 -0.62
CA VAL A 36 0.47 -1.04 -1.87
C VAL A 36 -0.75 -1.94 -1.75
N PHE A 37 -0.85 -2.74 -0.68
CA PHE A 37 -1.97 -3.65 -0.48
C PHE A 37 -3.29 -2.92 -0.25
N GLU A 38 -3.25 -1.76 0.41
CA GLU A 38 -4.42 -0.91 0.61
C GLU A 38 -4.97 -0.39 -0.72
N ILE A 39 -4.12 0.14 -1.59
CA ILE A 39 -4.53 0.58 -2.93
C ILE A 39 -5.17 -0.56 -3.72
N ILE A 40 -4.55 -1.74 -3.70
CA ILE A 40 -5.11 -2.92 -4.38
C ILE A 40 -6.48 -3.28 -3.78
N SER A 41 -6.59 -3.29 -2.46
CA SER A 41 -7.82 -3.55 -1.72
C SER A 41 -8.94 -2.59 -2.12
N SER A 42 -8.66 -1.28 -2.15
CA SER A 42 -9.64 -0.26 -2.53
C SER A 42 -10.03 -0.32 -4.01
N ILE A 43 -9.10 -0.65 -4.92
CA ILE A 43 -9.43 -0.84 -6.34
C ILE A 43 -10.38 -2.03 -6.51
N ILE A 44 -10.10 -3.15 -5.85
CA ILE A 44 -10.99 -4.33 -5.92
C ILE A 44 -12.37 -3.95 -5.37
N GLU A 45 -12.43 -3.31 -4.21
CA GLU A 45 -13.67 -2.88 -3.59
C GLU A 45 -14.50 -1.97 -4.51
N TYR A 46 -13.88 -0.99 -5.16
CA TYR A 46 -14.54 -0.11 -6.14
C TYR A 46 -15.24 -0.87 -7.29
N TYR A 47 -14.61 -1.91 -7.82
CA TYR A 47 -15.18 -2.66 -8.94
C TYR A 47 -16.26 -3.65 -8.50
N TYR A 48 -16.08 -4.31 -7.35
CA TYR A 48 -16.92 -5.42 -6.91
C TYR A 48 -18.05 -5.04 -5.95
N LEU A 49 -17.95 -3.90 -5.25
CA LEU A 49 -18.98 -3.38 -4.36
C LEU A 49 -19.63 -2.13 -4.93
N THR A 50 -20.96 -2.17 -5.09
CA THR A 50 -21.72 -1.00 -5.54
C THR A 50 -21.72 0.10 -4.48
N ALA A 51 -21.75 -0.26 -3.20
CA ALA A 51 -21.67 0.69 -2.10
C ALA A 51 -20.30 1.38 -2.04
N ALA A 52 -19.22 0.70 -2.40
CA ALA A 52 -17.89 1.31 -2.52
C ALA A 52 -17.86 2.51 -3.50
N ARG A 53 -18.64 2.43 -4.58
CA ARG A 53 -18.77 3.54 -5.55
C ARG A 53 -19.47 4.76 -4.95
N THR A 54 -20.30 4.60 -3.91
CA THR A 54 -20.98 5.71 -3.24
C THR A 54 -20.05 6.55 -2.39
N TYR A 55 -18.90 6.00 -1.96
CA TYR A 55 -17.86 6.76 -1.26
C TYR A 55 -17.02 7.62 -2.22
N VAL A 56 -17.06 7.36 -3.52
CA VAL A 56 -16.38 8.18 -4.52
C VAL A 56 -17.19 9.44 -4.76
N ILE A 57 -16.64 10.58 -4.33
CA ILE A 57 -17.23 11.88 -4.65
C ILE A 57 -16.70 12.30 -6.02
N ASP A 58 -17.59 12.28 -7.01
CA ASP A 58 -17.28 12.80 -8.33
C ASP A 58 -17.08 14.32 -8.25
N ILE A 59 -15.82 14.75 -8.44
CA ILE A 59 -15.53 16.16 -8.67
C ILE A 59 -15.98 16.48 -10.10
N PRO A 60 -16.95 17.40 -10.29
CA PRO A 60 -17.44 17.75 -11.61
C PRO A 60 -16.31 18.24 -12.51
N GLU A 61 -16.44 18.00 -13.81
CA GLU A 61 -15.47 18.49 -14.78
C GLU A 61 -15.47 20.03 -14.79
N GLY A 62 -14.28 20.61 -14.61
CA GLY A 62 -14.11 22.05 -14.49
C GLY A 62 -12.70 22.41 -14.02
N VAL A 63 -12.46 23.72 -13.94
CA VAL A 63 -11.13 24.30 -13.65
C VAL A 63 -10.52 23.75 -12.35
N LEU A 64 -11.33 23.51 -11.32
CA LEU A 64 -10.85 22.97 -10.04
C LEU A 64 -10.25 21.56 -10.21
N LYS A 65 -10.93 20.68 -10.96
CA LYS A 65 -10.45 19.30 -11.22
C LYS A 65 -9.15 19.32 -12.00
N GLU A 66 -9.07 20.14 -13.04
CA GLU A 66 -7.86 20.30 -13.85
C GLU A 66 -6.70 20.86 -13.02
N PHE A 67 -6.97 21.83 -12.15
CA PHE A 67 -5.97 22.42 -11.26
C PHE A 67 -5.43 21.40 -10.24
N LEU A 68 -6.30 20.58 -9.64
CA LEU A 68 -5.88 19.50 -8.73
C LEU A 68 -5.00 18.47 -9.44
N ILE A 69 -5.37 18.07 -10.66
CA ILE A 69 -4.57 17.16 -11.49
C ILE A 69 -3.22 17.80 -11.82
N ALA A 70 -3.21 19.07 -12.22
CA ALA A 70 -1.98 19.79 -12.57
C ALA A 70 -1.02 19.90 -11.38
N ILE A 71 -1.53 20.19 -10.18
CA ILE A 71 -0.75 20.18 -8.94
C ILE A 71 -0.16 18.79 -8.69
N PHE A 72 -0.99 17.75 -8.75
CA PHE A 72 -0.56 16.38 -8.50
C PHE A 72 0.54 15.93 -9.47
N VAL A 73 0.36 16.19 -10.77
CA VAL A 73 1.35 15.86 -11.82
C VAL A 73 2.63 16.67 -11.63
N THR A 74 2.53 17.95 -11.28
CA THR A 74 3.71 18.80 -11.04
C THR A 74 4.53 18.29 -9.86
N PHE A 75 3.87 17.95 -8.74
CA PHE A 75 4.53 17.33 -7.58
C PHE A 75 5.13 15.97 -7.94
N PHE A 76 4.43 15.14 -8.74
CA PHE A 76 4.95 13.87 -9.20
C PHE A 76 6.25 14.04 -10.00
N ILE A 77 6.28 14.93 -10.99
CA ILE A 77 7.46 15.19 -11.83
C ILE A 77 8.62 15.68 -10.95
N TRP A 78 8.34 16.61 -10.03
CA TRP A 78 9.37 17.14 -9.13
C TRP A 78 9.97 16.03 -8.26
N HIS A 79 9.14 15.19 -7.66
CA HIS A 79 9.60 14.06 -6.87
C HIS A 79 10.29 12.99 -7.69
N PHE A 80 9.86 12.75 -8.93
CA PHE A 80 10.53 11.83 -9.86
C PHE A 80 11.96 12.29 -10.14
N VAL A 81 12.14 13.56 -10.55
CA VAL A 81 13.46 14.13 -10.82
C VAL A 81 14.32 14.10 -9.56
N PHE A 82 13.79 14.56 -8.43
CA PHE A 82 14.51 14.57 -7.17
C PHE A 82 14.96 13.17 -6.71
N SER A 83 14.11 12.16 -6.92
CA SER A 83 14.41 10.77 -6.57
C SER A 83 15.50 10.17 -7.46
N ILE A 84 15.49 10.50 -8.76
CA ILE A 84 16.54 10.07 -9.69
C ILE A 84 17.87 10.72 -9.34
N VAL A 85 17.89 12.04 -9.10
CA VAL A 85 19.12 12.80 -8.85
C VAL A 85 19.82 12.35 -7.57
N ASN A 86 19.07 12.18 -6.48
CA ASN A 86 19.66 11.84 -5.18
C ASN A 86 19.82 10.33 -4.97
N MET A 87 19.17 9.50 -5.78
CA MET A 87 19.34 8.03 -5.83
C MET A 87 19.26 7.32 -4.47
N HIS A 88 18.54 7.91 -3.51
CA HIS A 88 18.36 7.33 -2.19
C HIS A 88 17.22 6.31 -2.20
N ARG A 89 17.47 5.12 -1.64
CA ARG A 89 16.51 4.01 -1.57
C ARG A 89 15.11 4.42 -1.08
N ASN A 90 15.02 5.28 -0.06
CA ASN A 90 13.72 5.70 0.48
C ASN A 90 12.94 6.60 -0.49
N GLN A 91 13.64 7.43 -1.27
CA GLN A 91 13.00 8.30 -2.26
C GLN A 91 12.41 7.48 -3.41
N PHE A 92 13.06 6.37 -3.79
CA PHE A 92 12.51 5.43 -4.77
C PHE A 92 11.21 4.79 -4.29
N TYR A 93 11.10 4.42 -3.00
CA TYR A 93 9.83 3.91 -2.46
C TYR A 93 8.73 4.98 -2.46
N PHE A 94 9.04 6.23 -2.12
CA PHE A 94 8.09 7.33 -2.25
C PHE A 94 7.60 7.51 -3.68
N LEU A 95 8.51 7.39 -4.65
CA LEU A 95 8.16 7.50 -6.06
C LEU A 95 7.19 6.40 -6.50
N ILE A 96 7.44 5.16 -6.07
CA ILE A 96 6.53 4.02 -6.32
C ILE A 96 5.15 4.30 -5.68
N MET A 97 5.11 4.75 -4.42
CA MET A 97 3.85 5.09 -3.75
C MET A 97 3.08 6.17 -4.52
N TYR A 98 3.76 7.21 -5.00
CA TYR A 98 3.13 8.28 -5.75
C TYR A 98 2.59 7.80 -7.12
N GLY A 99 3.33 6.95 -7.81
CA GLY A 99 2.88 6.33 -9.06
C GLY A 99 1.65 5.45 -8.86
N LEU A 100 1.64 4.63 -7.80
CA LEU A 100 0.49 3.81 -7.44
C LEU A 100 -0.72 4.66 -7.06
N LEU A 101 -0.51 5.80 -6.41
CA LEU A 101 -1.57 6.74 -6.07
C LEU A 101 -2.18 7.39 -7.33
N GLY A 102 -1.35 7.73 -8.31
CA GLY A 102 -1.85 8.19 -9.61
C GLY A 102 -2.66 7.13 -10.35
N LEU A 103 -2.21 5.87 -10.30
CA LEU A 103 -2.95 4.75 -10.86
C LEU A 103 -4.30 4.54 -10.15
N TYR A 104 -4.32 4.64 -8.83
CA TYR A 104 -5.54 4.59 -8.02
C TYR A 104 -6.56 5.64 -8.50
N PHE A 105 -6.16 6.91 -8.57
CA PHE A 105 -7.02 7.99 -9.05
C PHE A 105 -7.54 7.76 -10.47
N TYR A 106 -6.68 7.24 -11.34
CA TYR A 106 -7.08 6.95 -12.72
C TYR A 106 -8.19 5.91 -12.79
N LEU A 107 -8.10 4.85 -11.97
CA LEU A 107 -9.02 3.72 -11.97
C LEU A 107 -10.32 4.00 -11.20
N THR A 108 -10.24 4.55 -9.99
CA THR A 108 -11.40 4.74 -9.10
C THR A 108 -12.08 6.10 -9.25
N LYS A 109 -11.40 7.06 -9.89
CA LYS A 109 -11.80 8.49 -9.95
C LYS A 109 -11.95 9.17 -8.58
N ASP A 110 -11.54 8.51 -7.49
CA ASP A 110 -11.61 9.04 -6.12
C ASP A 110 -10.49 10.05 -5.85
N MET A 111 -10.67 11.26 -6.37
CA MET A 111 -9.74 12.38 -6.17
C MET A 111 -9.78 12.94 -4.73
N THR A 112 -10.79 12.54 -3.93
CA THR A 112 -10.97 12.95 -2.54
C THR A 112 -10.38 11.99 -1.51
N PHE A 113 -9.89 10.82 -1.95
CA PHE A 113 -9.43 9.71 -1.11
C PHE A 113 -10.50 9.14 -0.16
N ASN A 114 -11.78 9.40 -0.39
CA ASN A 114 -12.81 9.01 0.55
C ASN A 114 -12.96 7.50 0.64
N LEU A 115 -12.86 6.79 -0.49
CA LEU A 115 -12.88 5.34 -0.53
C LEU A 115 -11.61 4.75 0.11
N LEU A 116 -10.45 5.34 -0.21
CA LEU A 116 -9.17 4.88 0.34
C LEU A 116 -9.11 5.07 1.87
N PHE A 117 -9.59 6.21 2.38
CA PHE A 117 -9.65 6.44 3.82
C PHE A 117 -10.72 5.61 4.52
N HIS A 118 -11.87 5.39 3.88
CA HIS A 118 -12.88 4.48 4.42
C HIS A 118 -12.28 3.08 4.66
N ASN A 119 -11.55 2.55 3.69
CA ASN A 119 -10.93 1.23 3.82
C ASN A 119 -9.83 1.17 4.90
N ILE A 120 -9.04 2.24 5.02
CA ILE A 120 -7.99 2.34 6.05
C ILE A 120 -8.58 2.45 7.46
N ILE A 121 -9.61 3.30 7.63
CA ILE A 121 -10.18 3.63 8.94
C ILE A 121 -11.10 2.52 9.44
N ASN A 122 -11.80 1.85 8.52
CA ASN A 122 -12.74 0.76 8.83
C ASN A 122 -12.24 -0.60 8.33
N PRO A 123 -11.10 -1.11 8.84
CA PRO A 123 -10.51 -2.36 8.37
C PRO A 123 -11.41 -3.58 8.65
N PHE A 124 -12.35 -3.48 9.59
CA PHE A 124 -13.26 -4.57 9.96
C PHE A 124 -14.68 -4.41 9.40
N GLU A 125 -14.98 -3.32 8.70
CA GLU A 125 -16.25 -3.19 7.99
C GLU A 125 -16.17 -4.07 6.74
N PHE A 126 -17.00 -5.09 6.71
CA PHE A 126 -17.15 -5.99 5.57
C PHE A 126 -18.57 -5.80 5.06
N GLU A 127 -18.71 -5.04 3.99
CA GLU A 127 -19.97 -5.00 3.27
C GLU A 127 -20.11 -6.29 2.47
N PHE A 128 -20.89 -7.23 3.00
CA PHE A 128 -21.15 -8.51 2.36
C PHE A 128 -22.22 -8.33 1.28
N ASN A 129 -21.82 -8.09 0.04
CA ASN A 129 -22.72 -8.25 -1.11
C ASN A 129 -22.78 -9.74 -1.54
N GLY A 130 -22.91 -10.64 -0.56
CA GLY A 130 -22.77 -12.10 -0.69
C GLY A 130 -21.37 -12.64 -0.32
N PHE A 131 -21.30 -13.92 0.07
CA PHE A 131 -20.04 -14.62 0.36
C PHE A 131 -19.44 -15.19 -0.94
N GLY A 132 -18.61 -14.40 -1.60
CA GLY A 132 -18.01 -14.74 -2.90
C GLY A 132 -16.49 -14.77 -2.88
N PHE A 133 -15.88 -15.04 -4.05
CA PHE A 133 -14.41 -15.00 -4.21
C PHE A 133 -13.81 -13.65 -3.80
N TYR A 134 -14.53 -12.55 -4.08
CA TYR A 134 -14.18 -11.21 -3.62
C TYR A 134 -13.93 -11.16 -2.10
N THR A 135 -14.87 -11.66 -1.29
CA THR A 135 -14.81 -11.62 0.18
C THR A 135 -13.56 -12.34 0.70
N VAL A 136 -13.21 -13.47 0.09
CA VAL A 136 -12.01 -14.26 0.47
C VAL A 136 -10.74 -13.48 0.16
N VAL A 137 -10.65 -12.88 -1.03
CA VAL A 137 -9.49 -12.05 -1.42
C VAL A 137 -9.38 -10.82 -0.51
N GLN A 138 -10.48 -10.15 -0.21
CA GLN A 138 -10.50 -8.95 0.63
C GLN A 138 -10.08 -9.26 2.07
N LEU A 139 -10.56 -10.37 2.63
CA LEU A 139 -10.16 -10.83 3.95
C LEU A 139 -8.67 -11.20 3.99
N PHE A 140 -8.16 -11.86 2.96
CA PHE A 140 -6.73 -12.18 2.86
C PHE A 140 -5.86 -10.91 2.80
N LEU A 141 -6.25 -9.91 2.00
CA LEU A 141 -5.54 -8.63 1.93
C LEU A 141 -5.55 -7.89 3.28
N LYS A 142 -6.71 -7.79 3.92
CA LYS A 142 -6.85 -7.13 5.24
C LYS A 142 -6.02 -7.83 6.32
N LEU A 143 -6.00 -9.17 6.38
CA LEU A 143 -5.14 -9.92 7.30
C LEU A 143 -3.66 -9.71 7.01
N THR A 144 -3.28 -9.63 5.73
CA THR A 144 -1.90 -9.35 5.32
C THR A 144 -1.47 -7.96 5.76
N ILE A 145 -2.32 -6.95 5.58
CA ILE A 145 -2.08 -5.58 6.03
C ILE A 145 -1.93 -5.53 7.56
N LEU A 146 -2.84 -6.17 8.30
CA LEU A 146 -2.76 -6.26 9.76
C LEU A 146 -1.44 -6.90 10.23
N TYR A 147 -1.01 -7.97 9.58
CA TYR A 147 0.28 -8.61 9.85
C TYR A 147 1.46 -7.66 9.59
N LEU A 148 1.42 -6.90 8.49
CA LEU A 148 2.46 -5.93 8.18
C LEU A 148 2.49 -4.75 9.15
N ILE A 149 1.34 -4.30 9.66
CA ILE A 149 1.26 -3.30 10.72
C ILE A 149 2.03 -3.80 11.96
N PHE A 150 1.84 -5.06 12.36
CA PHE A 150 2.61 -5.66 13.45
C PHE A 150 4.12 -5.68 13.16
N LYS A 151 4.53 -6.03 11.93
CA LYS A 151 5.94 -5.98 11.51
C LYS A 151 6.51 -4.56 11.46
N MET A 152 5.72 -3.57 11.10
CA MET A 152 6.10 -2.16 11.15
C MET A 152 6.41 -1.72 12.58
N PHE A 153 5.56 -2.09 13.55
CA PHE A 153 5.82 -1.84 14.98
C PHE A 153 7.09 -2.54 15.48
N GLN A 154 7.38 -3.77 15.02
CA GLN A 154 8.67 -4.42 15.31
C GLN A 154 9.84 -3.60 14.76
N GLY A 155 9.72 -3.08 13.54
CA GLY A 155 10.74 -2.23 12.91
C GLY A 155 11.00 -0.94 13.69
N PHE A 156 9.96 -0.29 14.23
CA PHE A 156 10.13 0.87 15.10
C PHE A 156 10.92 0.54 16.37
N LYS A 157 10.58 -0.58 17.03
CA LYS A 157 11.31 -1.05 18.22
C LYS A 157 12.78 -1.35 17.89
N TYR A 158 13.04 -2.04 16.77
CA TYR A 158 14.39 -2.35 16.32
C TYR A 158 15.23 -1.09 16.07
N ARG A 159 14.66 -0.08 15.40
CA ARG A 159 15.34 1.19 15.14
C ARG A 159 15.66 1.94 16.43
N LYS A 160 14.73 1.94 17.41
CA LYS A 160 14.96 2.57 18.72
C LYS A 160 16.12 1.91 19.46
N LEU A 161 16.20 0.58 19.46
CA LEU A 161 17.28 -0.18 20.11
C LEU A 161 18.63 0.04 19.42
N LYS A 162 18.66 0.16 18.09
CA LYS A 162 19.91 0.41 17.34
C LYS A 162 20.49 1.82 17.57
N ASN A 163 19.64 2.78 17.90
CA ASN A 163 20.01 4.18 18.09
C ASN A 163 20.23 4.56 19.57
N SER A 164 20.05 3.62 20.49
CA SER A 164 20.36 3.75 21.93
C SER A 164 21.74 3.19 22.23
#